data_AF-A0A523IVE5-F1
#
_entry.id   AF-A0A523IVE5-F1
#
_cell.length_a   1.000
_cell.length_b   1.000
_cell.length_c   1.000
_cell.angle_alpha   90.00
_cell.angle_beta   90.00
_cell.angle_gamma   90.00
#
_symmetry.space_group_name_H-M   'P 1'
#
loop_
_entity.id
_entity.type
_entity.pdbx_description
1 polymer ?
#
loop_
_entity_poly.entity_id
_entity_poly.type
_entity_poly.pdbx_seq_one_letter_code
_entity_poly.pdbx_strand_id
1 'polypeptide(L)'
;MNFVNLSGPDVNFPDIALNPTNGLFYAVNFSDTPGANPGDLVTIDIVTGTVSIVGPTNVSGVNPRIASMWSGASGNVFGGDRNNNGFVYQFDTQTGNATLVGRTFTDADGIADGWCCSAGCDPPAIPGVGVPTLSQWGLIAMAGILGIAGFIMVIRRRKVTA
;
A
#
# COMPACT_ATOMS: atom_id res chain seq x y z
N MET A 1 25.48 -4.53 -4.79
CA MET A 1 24.29 -4.61 -3.93
C MET A 1 24.80 -4.89 -2.53
N ASN A 2 24.66 -3.95 -1.61
CA ASN A 2 25.09 -4.15 -0.22
C ASN A 2 23.93 -4.81 0.51
N PHE A 3 24.17 -5.97 1.11
CA PHE A 3 23.21 -6.63 1.98
C PHE A 3 23.42 -6.12 3.41
N VAL A 4 22.32 -5.82 4.08
CA VAL A 4 22.30 -5.51 5.51
C VAL A 4 21.75 -6.74 6.21
N ASN A 5 22.53 -7.30 7.14
CA ASN A 5 22.08 -8.43 7.95
C ASN A 5 21.23 -7.92 9.11
N LEU A 6 20.08 -8.53 9.32
CA LEU A 6 19.26 -8.21 10.48
C LEU A 6 19.89 -8.82 11.73
N SER A 7 19.87 -8.06 12.84
CA SER A 7 20.35 -8.50 14.15
C SER A 7 19.42 -7.99 15.24
N GLY A 8 19.22 -8.76 16.31
CA GLY A 8 18.29 -8.40 17.39
C GLY A 8 17.37 -9.55 17.76
N PRO A 9 16.22 -9.28 18.42
CA PRO A 9 15.23 -10.30 18.71
C PRO A 9 14.69 -10.89 17.40
N ASP A 10 14.35 -12.18 17.44
CA ASP A 10 13.57 -12.79 16.38
C ASP A 10 12.21 -12.08 16.38
N VAL A 11 11.78 -11.63 15.21
CA VAL A 11 10.50 -10.96 15.02
C VAL A 11 9.86 -11.48 13.76
N ASN A 12 8.54 -11.59 13.79
CA ASN A 12 7.76 -11.94 12.62
C ASN A 12 6.70 -10.87 12.48
N PHE A 13 6.65 -10.21 11.34
CA PHE A 13 5.70 -9.13 11.09
C PHE A 13 5.04 -9.37 9.73
N PRO A 14 3.72 -9.18 9.61
CA PRO A 14 3.04 -9.35 8.34
C PRO A 14 3.32 -8.19 7.37
N ASP A 15 3.70 -7.02 7.91
CA ASP A 15 3.94 -5.80 7.15
C ASP A 15 4.88 -4.83 7.91
N ILE A 16 5.46 -3.86 7.21
CA ILE A 16 6.41 -2.86 7.74
C ILE A 16 6.16 -1.47 7.15
N ALA A 17 6.45 -0.42 7.93
CA ALA A 17 6.34 0.97 7.48
C ALA A 17 7.65 1.75 7.65
N LEU A 18 8.17 2.35 6.57
CA LEU A 18 9.31 3.27 6.67
C LEU A 18 8.83 4.61 7.24
N ASN A 19 9.44 5.09 8.31
CA ASN A 19 9.17 6.41 8.85
C ASN A 19 10.13 7.45 8.22
N PRO A 20 9.63 8.43 7.45
CA PRO A 20 10.49 9.35 6.70
C PRO A 20 11.21 10.37 7.58
N THR A 21 10.80 10.57 8.83
CA THR A 21 11.41 11.60 9.70
C THR A 21 12.64 11.09 10.44
N ASN A 22 12.71 9.79 10.73
CA ASN A 22 13.82 9.17 11.46
C ASN A 22 14.54 8.05 10.69
N GLY A 23 14.02 7.62 9.54
CA GLY A 23 14.66 6.60 8.70
C GLY A 23 14.56 5.16 9.22
N LEU A 24 13.72 4.90 10.23
CA LEU A 24 13.51 3.55 10.77
C LEU A 24 12.30 2.89 10.11
N PHE A 25 12.37 1.58 9.89
CA PHE A 25 11.15 0.79 9.67
C PHE A 25 10.48 0.51 11.00
N TYR A 26 9.15 0.53 11.01
CA TYR A 26 8.31 0.13 12.13
C TYR A 26 7.47 -1.09 11.72
N ALA A 27 7.33 -2.04 12.64
CA ALA A 27 6.53 -3.23 12.45
C ALA A 27 5.88 -3.64 13.77
N VAL A 28 4.81 -4.44 13.72
CA VAL A 28 4.26 -5.08 14.92
C VAL A 28 4.54 -6.57 14.85
N ASN A 29 5.20 -7.08 15.88
CA ASN A 29 5.52 -8.49 15.98
C ASN A 29 4.22 -9.31 16.16
N PHE A 30 4.03 -10.37 15.38
CA PHE A 30 2.85 -11.24 15.46
C PHE A 30 3.15 -12.62 16.05
N SER A 31 4.39 -12.97 16.36
CA SER A 31 4.67 -14.31 16.88
C SER A 31 5.41 -14.28 18.19
N ASP A 32 5.08 -15.23 19.06
CA ASP A 32 5.89 -15.54 20.24
C ASP A 32 7.26 -15.99 19.74
N THR A 33 8.21 -15.08 19.81
CA THR A 33 9.58 -15.28 19.32
C THR A 33 10.53 -14.94 20.45
N PRO A 34 11.69 -15.60 20.56
CA PRO A 34 12.64 -15.31 21.61
C PRO A 34 13.03 -13.83 21.61
N GLY A 35 12.65 -13.13 22.67
CA GLY A 35 13.01 -11.73 22.89
C GLY A 35 11.94 -10.71 22.51
N ALA A 36 10.83 -11.07 21.84
CA ALA A 36 9.73 -10.17 21.51
C ALA A 36 8.35 -10.83 21.73
N ASN A 37 7.41 -10.09 22.33
CA ASN A 37 6.05 -10.57 22.54
C ASN A 37 5.18 -10.27 21.31
N PRO A 38 4.13 -11.07 21.03
CA PRO A 38 3.10 -10.72 20.07
C PRO A 38 2.44 -9.40 20.47
N GLY A 39 2.31 -8.51 19.50
CA GLY A 39 1.78 -7.16 19.70
C GLY A 39 2.82 -6.15 20.18
N ASP A 40 4.11 -6.48 20.27
CA ASP A 40 5.15 -5.46 20.47
C ASP A 40 5.39 -4.67 19.18
N LEU A 41 5.47 -3.34 19.30
CA LEU A 41 5.98 -2.48 18.25
C LEU A 41 7.50 -2.58 18.23
N VAL A 42 8.06 -2.84 17.06
CA VAL A 42 9.50 -2.96 16.84
C VAL A 42 9.96 -1.96 15.78
N THR A 43 11.25 -1.62 15.86
CA THR A 43 11.95 -0.82 14.87
C THR A 43 13.03 -1.64 14.19
N ILE A 44 13.34 -1.29 12.95
CA ILE A 44 14.47 -1.83 12.20
C ILE A 44 15.26 -0.64 11.63
N ASP A 45 16.51 -0.51 12.05
CA ASP A 45 17.44 0.47 11.50
C ASP A 45 17.93 -0.01 10.13
N ILE A 46 17.71 0.78 9.08
CA ILE A 46 18.06 0.41 7.70
C ILE A 46 19.56 0.46 7.40
N VAL A 47 20.32 1.19 8.23
CA VAL A 47 21.75 1.35 8.07
C VAL A 47 22.47 0.20 8.74
N THR A 48 22.05 -0.17 9.96
CA THR A 48 22.73 -1.21 10.75
C THR A 48 22.06 -2.59 10.66
N GLY A 49 20.78 -2.65 10.30
CA GLY A 49 19.97 -3.86 10.37
C GLY A 49 19.53 -4.22 11.79
N THR A 50 19.72 -3.33 12.77
CA THR A 50 19.37 -3.62 14.16
C THR A 50 17.86 -3.57 14.35
N VAL A 51 17.29 -4.66 14.87
CA VAL A 51 15.91 -4.77 15.32
C VAL A 51 15.86 -4.39 16.81
N SER A 52 14.94 -3.51 17.19
CA SER A 52 14.79 -3.06 18.58
C SER A 52 13.31 -2.96 18.97
N ILE A 53 12.98 -3.38 20.19
CA ILE A 53 11.62 -3.28 20.72
C ILE A 53 11.39 -1.86 21.23
N VAL A 54 10.31 -1.25 20.76
CA VAL A 54 9.81 0.03 21.26
C VAL A 54 8.97 -0.21 22.52
N GLY A 55 8.03 -1.15 22.45
CA GLY A 55 7.16 -1.52 23.57
C GLY A 55 5.84 -2.16 23.11
N PRO A 56 4.99 -2.58 24.04
CA PRO A 56 3.71 -3.23 23.73
C PRO A 56 2.74 -2.25 23.08
N THR A 57 2.01 -2.70 22.05
CA THR A 57 0.98 -1.88 21.39
C THR A 57 -0.29 -1.73 22.20
N ASN A 58 -0.58 -2.64 23.12
CA ASN A 58 -1.83 -2.69 23.89
C ASN A 58 -3.10 -2.72 23.02
N VAL A 59 -2.99 -3.13 21.75
CA VAL A 59 -4.16 -3.43 20.91
C VAL A 59 -4.87 -4.66 21.48
N SER A 60 -6.17 -4.55 21.72
CA SER A 60 -6.95 -5.63 22.33
C SER A 60 -7.05 -6.86 21.42
N GLY A 61 -6.66 -8.02 21.93
CA GLY A 61 -6.73 -9.30 21.23
C GLY A 61 -5.49 -10.13 21.50
N VAL A 62 -5.62 -11.45 21.52
CA VAL A 62 -4.44 -12.32 21.52
C VAL A 62 -3.84 -12.21 20.12
N ASN A 63 -2.65 -11.63 20.02
CA ASN A 63 -1.89 -11.52 18.78
C ASN A 63 -2.52 -10.60 17.71
N PRO A 64 -2.43 -9.26 17.90
CA PRO A 64 -2.94 -8.31 16.92
C PRO A 64 -2.20 -8.46 15.59
N ARG A 65 -2.93 -8.86 14.54
CA ARG A 65 -2.38 -9.01 13.19
C ARG A 65 -2.44 -7.69 12.45
N ILE A 66 -1.49 -6.81 12.76
CA ILE A 66 -1.39 -5.51 12.11
C ILE A 66 -0.80 -5.68 10.70
N ALA A 67 -1.66 -5.82 9.69
CA ALA A 67 -1.28 -6.30 8.35
C ALA A 67 -1.25 -5.20 7.27
N SER A 68 -1.23 -3.94 7.67
CA SER A 68 -1.16 -2.78 6.77
C SER A 68 -0.57 -1.60 7.51
N MET A 69 0.75 -1.55 7.58
CA MET A 69 1.45 -0.48 8.27
C MET A 69 1.85 0.61 7.29
N TRP A 70 1.67 1.86 7.67
CA TRP A 70 2.15 2.99 6.88
C TRP A 70 2.60 4.13 7.78
N SER A 71 3.46 4.99 7.24
CA SER A 71 3.87 6.22 7.92
C SER A 71 3.38 7.44 7.16
N GLY A 72 2.87 8.42 7.88
CA GLY A 72 2.59 9.75 7.33
C GLY A 72 3.86 10.57 7.14
N ALA A 73 3.77 11.65 6.35
CA ALA A 73 4.88 12.58 6.12
C ALA A 73 5.42 13.23 7.43
N SER A 74 4.56 13.36 8.45
CA SER A 74 4.93 13.90 9.77
C SER A 74 5.63 12.87 10.68
N GLY A 75 5.84 11.64 10.21
CA GLY A 75 6.46 10.56 10.99
C GLY A 75 5.53 9.83 11.95
N ASN A 76 4.21 10.06 11.86
CA ASN A 76 3.22 9.24 12.54
C ASN A 76 3.16 7.86 11.88
N VAL A 77 3.15 6.80 12.68
CA VAL A 77 3.05 5.42 12.19
C VAL A 77 1.66 4.90 12.49
N PHE A 78 1.04 4.26 11.50
CA PHE A 78 -0.30 3.73 11.58
C PHE A 78 -0.32 2.26 11.17
N GLY A 79 -1.37 1.55 11.57
CA GLY A 79 -1.62 0.23 11.06
C GLY A 79 -3.05 -0.28 11.26
N GLY A 80 -3.49 -1.15 10.37
CA GLY A 80 -4.80 -1.81 10.42
C GLY A 80 -4.75 -3.18 11.11
N ASP A 81 -5.61 -3.41 12.10
CA ASP A 81 -5.78 -4.72 12.73
C ASP A 81 -6.74 -5.60 11.92
N ARG A 82 -6.17 -6.66 11.35
CA ARG A 82 -6.89 -7.66 10.55
C ARG A 82 -7.94 -8.42 11.35
N ASN A 83 -7.69 -8.68 12.63
CA ASN A 83 -8.54 -9.57 13.42
C ASN A 83 -9.75 -8.84 14.04
N ASN A 84 -9.78 -7.51 13.99
CA ASN A 84 -10.74 -6.70 14.73
C ASN A 84 -11.43 -5.67 13.82
N ASN A 85 -12.17 -6.18 12.84
CA ASN A 85 -13.03 -5.39 11.93
C ASN A 85 -12.30 -4.22 11.23
N GLY A 86 -11.01 -4.37 10.92
CA GLY A 86 -10.26 -3.32 10.22
C GLY A 86 -10.13 -2.03 11.02
N PHE A 87 -10.04 -2.12 12.35
CA PHE A 87 -9.68 -0.96 13.17
C PHE A 87 -8.29 -0.45 12.79
N VAL A 88 -8.18 0.87 12.69
CA VAL A 88 -6.93 1.57 12.39
C VAL A 88 -6.42 2.21 13.65
N TYR A 89 -5.16 1.94 13.94
CA TYR A 89 -4.45 2.48 15.08
C TYR A 89 -3.33 3.40 14.62
N GLN A 90 -3.04 4.41 15.43
CA GLN A 90 -1.81 5.17 15.39
C GLN A 90 -0.91 4.66 16.52
N PHE A 91 0.35 4.38 16.22
CA PHE A 91 1.33 3.90 17.19
C PHE A 91 2.20 5.06 17.69
N ASP A 92 2.35 5.14 19.00
CA ASP A 92 3.36 5.97 19.65
C ASP A 92 4.73 5.33 19.45
N THR A 93 5.59 6.00 18.70
CA THR A 93 6.92 5.50 18.32
C THR A 93 7.95 5.56 19.45
N GLN A 94 7.60 6.13 20.61
CA GLN A 94 8.44 6.15 21.80
C GLN A 94 8.08 5.05 22.79
N THR A 95 6.77 4.76 22.94
CA THR A 95 6.27 3.83 23.97
C THR A 95 5.72 2.52 23.41
N GLY A 96 5.44 2.47 22.11
CA GLY A 96 4.79 1.34 21.43
C GLY A 96 3.26 1.42 21.44
N ASN A 97 2.67 2.17 22.37
CA ASN A 97 1.22 2.22 22.60
C ASN A 97 0.43 2.60 21.35
N ALA A 98 -0.66 1.87 21.09
CA ALA A 98 -1.59 2.15 20.01
C ALA A 98 -2.78 3.00 20.49
N THR A 99 -3.17 3.98 19.69
CA THR A 99 -4.40 4.76 19.86
C THR A 99 -5.34 4.46 18.70
N LEU A 100 -6.58 4.06 18.99
CA LEU A 100 -7.60 3.84 17.97
C LEU A 100 -7.93 5.16 17.26
N VAL A 101 -7.69 5.21 15.94
CA VAL A 101 -8.01 6.38 15.10
C VAL A 101 -9.40 6.23 14.49
N GLY A 102 -9.75 5.00 14.09
CA GLY A 102 -11.03 4.73 13.46
C GLY A 102 -11.12 3.32 12.90
N ARG A 103 -11.96 3.14 11.89
CA ARG A 103 -12.12 1.90 11.13
C ARG A 103 -12.14 2.22 9.64
N THR A 104 -11.62 1.33 8.82
CA THR A 104 -11.56 1.57 7.36
C THR A 104 -12.78 1.08 6.61
N PHE A 105 -13.44 0.01 7.07
CA PHE A 105 -14.66 -0.51 6.44
C PHE A 105 -15.67 -0.96 7.50
N THR A 106 -16.96 -1.00 7.13
CA THR A 106 -18.04 -1.57 7.98
C THR A 106 -18.15 -3.08 7.86
N ASP A 107 -17.55 -3.63 6.80
CA ASP A 107 -17.60 -5.03 6.45
C ASP A 107 -16.21 -5.60 6.79
N ALA A 108 -16.15 -6.86 7.23
CA ALA A 108 -15.04 -7.45 8.00
C ALA A 108 -13.65 -7.46 7.33
N ASP A 109 -13.52 -6.88 6.14
CA ASP A 109 -12.30 -6.81 5.34
C ASP A 109 -11.68 -5.40 5.51
N GLY A 110 -10.78 -5.22 6.48
CA GLY A 110 -10.05 -3.96 6.71
C GLY A 110 -9.14 -3.55 5.53
N ILE A 111 -8.49 -2.37 5.61
CA ILE A 111 -7.32 -2.10 4.75
C ILE A 111 -6.26 -3.11 5.19
N ALA A 112 -6.21 -4.21 4.46
CA ALA A 112 -5.21 -5.25 4.54
C ALA A 112 -4.56 -5.30 3.17
N ASP A 113 -3.54 -4.46 2.96
CA ASP A 113 -2.55 -4.61 1.91
C ASP A 113 -2.09 -6.08 1.90
N GLY A 114 -2.38 -6.78 0.80
CA GLY A 114 -2.15 -8.22 0.65
C GLY A 114 -3.31 -9.18 1.01
N TRP A 115 -4.37 -8.79 1.75
CA TRP A 115 -5.53 -9.69 1.93
C TRP A 115 -6.25 -9.92 0.60
N CYS A 116 -6.43 -8.87 -0.22
CA CYS A 116 -7.06 -9.03 -1.53
C CYS A 116 -6.21 -9.74 -2.58
N CYS A 117 -4.92 -9.91 -2.33
CA CYS A 117 -4.08 -10.76 -3.18
C CYS A 117 -4.28 -12.25 -2.89
N SER A 118 -4.80 -12.63 -1.71
CA SER A 118 -4.90 -14.04 -1.28
C SER A 118 -6.32 -14.54 -1.09
N ALA A 119 -7.28 -13.66 -0.75
CA ALA A 119 -8.64 -14.06 -0.41
C ALA A 119 -9.67 -13.88 -1.54
N GLY A 120 -9.26 -13.41 -2.72
CA GLY A 120 -10.19 -13.20 -3.82
C GLY A 120 -11.28 -12.19 -3.48
N CYS A 121 -10.94 -11.09 -2.78
CA CYS A 121 -11.78 -9.90 -2.87
C CYS A 121 -11.68 -9.38 -4.30
N ASP A 122 -12.44 -10.00 -5.20
CA ASP A 122 -12.70 -9.41 -6.50
C ASP A 122 -13.34 -8.05 -6.22
N PRO A 123 -12.73 -6.94 -6.67
CA PRO A 123 -13.39 -5.66 -6.58
C PRO A 123 -14.78 -5.82 -7.22
N PRO A 124 -15.83 -5.19 -6.67
CA PRO A 124 -17.16 -5.25 -7.27
C PRO A 124 -17.00 -4.95 -8.76
N ALA A 125 -17.49 -5.85 -9.61
CA ALA A 125 -17.25 -5.81 -11.05
C ALA A 125 -17.50 -4.38 -11.55
N ILE A 126 -16.42 -3.66 -11.86
CA ILE A 126 -16.53 -2.30 -12.40
C ILE A 126 -17.26 -2.50 -13.72
N PRO A 127 -18.48 -1.95 -13.91
CA PRO A 127 -19.19 -2.07 -15.17
C PRO A 127 -18.24 -1.57 -16.25
N GLY A 128 -17.83 -2.50 -17.13
CA GLY A 128 -16.61 -2.38 -17.92
C GLY A 128 -16.45 -0.99 -18.49
N VAL A 129 -15.61 -0.18 -17.84
CA VAL A 129 -15.13 1.06 -18.43
C VAL A 129 -14.24 0.57 -19.55
N GLY A 130 -14.79 0.52 -20.76
CA GLY A 130 -14.10 0.06 -21.95
C GLY A 130 -12.97 1.01 -22.24
N VAL A 131 -11.83 0.81 -21.56
CA VAL A 131 -10.57 1.47 -21.89
C VAL A 131 -10.33 1.10 -23.35
N PRO A 132 -10.28 2.08 -24.28
CA PRO A 132 -10.21 1.73 -25.67
C PRO A 132 -8.95 0.92 -25.93
N THR A 133 -9.10 -0.20 -26.61
CA THR A 133 -7.97 -1.07 -26.95
C THR A 133 -6.97 -0.31 -27.84
N LEU A 134 -5.72 -0.77 -27.90
CA LEU A 134 -4.74 -0.22 -28.85
C LEU A 134 -5.27 -0.18 -30.30
N SER A 135 -6.11 -1.15 -30.68
CA SER A 135 -6.76 -1.16 -31.99
C SER A 135 -7.85 -0.09 -32.15
N GLN A 136 -8.58 0.26 -31.10
CA GLN A 136 -9.56 1.35 -31.12
C GLN A 136 -8.88 2.72 -31.18
N TRP A 137 -7.81 2.93 -30.42
CA TRP A 137 -6.96 4.12 -30.56
C TRP A 137 -6.33 4.23 -31.95
N GLY A 138 -5.85 3.10 -32.49
CA GLY A 138 -5.33 3.02 -33.85
C GLY A 138 -6.37 3.41 -34.91
N LEU A 139 -7.62 2.96 -34.75
CA LEU A 139 -8.73 3.32 -35.64
C LEU A 139 -9.06 4.82 -35.58
N ILE A 140 -9.10 5.41 -34.38
CA ILE A 140 -9.34 6.85 -34.21
C ILE A 140 -8.22 7.65 -34.91
N ALA A 141 -6.96 7.24 -34.72
CA ALA A 141 -5.82 7.88 -35.37
C ALA A 141 -5.88 7.76 -36.91
N MET A 142 -6.20 6.58 -37.44
CA MET A 142 -6.30 6.35 -38.89
C MET A 142 -7.46 7.13 -39.52
N ALA A 143 -8.61 7.19 -38.85
CA ALA A 143 -9.74 8.01 -39.29
C ALA A 143 -9.36 9.50 -39.37
N GLY A 144 -8.60 10.00 -38.38
CA GLY A 144 -8.07 11.37 -38.40
C GLY A 144 -7.13 11.65 -39.58
N ILE A 145 -6.18 10.75 -39.85
CA ILE A 145 -5.22 10.88 -40.97
C ILE A 145 -5.97 10.91 -42.31
N LEU A 146 -6.93 10.01 -42.51
CA LEU A 146 -7.72 9.94 -43.74
C LEU A 146 -8.59 11.20 -43.94
N GLY A 147 -9.17 11.74 -42.86
CA GLY A 147 -9.92 12.99 -42.91
C GLY A 147 -9.05 14.17 -43.38
N ILE A 148 -7.84 14.30 -42.85
CA ILE A 148 -6.89 15.35 -43.26
C ILE A 148 -6.47 15.17 -44.72
N ALA A 149 -6.11 13.95 -45.13
CA ALA A 149 -5.71 13.65 -46.50
C ALA A 149 -6.83 13.96 -47.52
N GLY A 150 -8.07 13.58 -47.20
CA GLY A 150 -9.24 13.89 -48.02
C GLY A 150 -9.47 15.40 -48.15
N PHE A 151 -9.35 16.14 -47.06
CA PHE A 151 -9.52 17.59 -47.07
C PHE A 151 -8.45 18.30 -47.92
N ILE A 152 -7.18 17.89 -47.81
CA ILE A 152 -6.07 18.40 -48.64
C ILE A 152 -6.34 18.12 -50.13
N MET A 153 -6.83 16.93 -50.47
CA MET A 153 -7.13 16.57 -51.87
C MET A 153 -8.20 17.48 -52.49
N VAL A 154 -9.26 17.81 -51.74
CA VAL A 154 -10.33 18.70 -52.20
C VAL A 154 -9.82 20.12 -52.43
N ILE A 155 -8.99 20.65 -51.53
CA ILE A 155 -8.38 21.98 -51.68
C ILE A 155 -7.50 22.05 -52.93
N ARG A 156 -6.68 21.01 -53.17
CA ARG A 156 -5.80 20.98 -54.35
C ARG A 156 -6.61 20.91 -55.65
N ARG A 157 -7.72 20.17 -55.69
CA ARG A 157 -8.59 20.10 -56.88
C ARG A 157 -9.26 21.42 -57.23
N ARG A 158 -9.69 22.20 -56.24
CA ARG A 158 -10.32 23.52 -56.48
C ARG A 158 -9.38 24.56 -57.08
N LYS A 159 -8.06 24.39 -56.94
CA LYS A 159 -7.06 25.30 -57.53
C LYS A 159 -6.69 24.97 -58.99
N VAL A 160 -7.19 23.87 -59.55
CA VAL A 160 -6.88 23.44 -60.94
C VAL A 160 -8.02 23.79 -61.92
N THR A 161 -9.10 24.41 -61.44
CA THR A 161 -10.30 24.74 -62.27
C THR A 161 -10.53 26.26 -62.39
N ALA A 162 -9.45 27.04 -62.40
CA ALA A 162 -9.45 28.48 -62.67
C ALA A 162 -8.44 28.80 -63.77
#